data_AF-A0A7Y0YCH8-F1
#
_entry.id   AF-A0A7Y0YCH8-F1
#
_cell.length_a   1.000
_cell.length_b   1.000
_cell.length_c   1.000
_cell.angle_alpha   90.00
_cell.angle_beta   90.00
_cell.angle_gamma   90.00
#
_symmetry.space_group_name_H-M   'P 1'
#
loop_
_entity.id
_entity.type
_entity.pdbx_description
1 polymer ?
#
loop_
_entity_poly.entity_id
_entity_poly.type
_entity_poly.pdbx_seq_one_letter_code
_entity_poly.pdbx_strand_id
1 'polypeptide(L)' 'MKLINDYVSDSVRLYAFTHRKSLSAFARDFGINRSTLQAKISGKNPWTLSEADDLARMGVDVPALGSLDGAKC' A
#
# COMPACT_ATOMS: atom_id res chain seq x y z
N MET A 1 -17.26 4.99 -1.53
CA MET A 1 -16.58 3.68 -1.59
C MET A 1 -15.09 3.98 -1.60
N LYS A 2 -14.38 3.83 -0.47
CA LYS A 2 -12.92 4.03 -0.44
C LYS A 2 -12.33 2.90 -1.27
N LEU A 3 -11.80 3.24 -2.44
CA LEU A 3 -11.18 2.26 -3.34
C LEU A 3 -10.00 1.64 -2.60
N ILE A 4 -9.77 0.35 -2.78
CA ILE A 4 -8.63 -0.39 -2.23
C ILE A 4 -7.32 0.40 -2.35
N ASN A 5 -7.16 1.19 -3.41
CA ASN A 5 -6.03 2.10 -3.60
C ASN A 5 -5.84 3.12 -2.49
N ASP A 6 -6.89 3.79 -2.01
CA ASP A 6 -6.78 4.79 -0.95
C ASP A 6 -6.33 4.13 0.36
N TYR A 7 -6.92 2.97 0.68
CA TYR A 7 -6.55 2.24 1.89
C TYR A 7 -5.09 1.76 1.84
N VAL A 8 -4.69 1.08 0.76
CA VAL A 8 -3.30 0.61 0.60
C VAL A 8 -2.33 1.79 0.67
N SER A 9 -2.68 2.92 0.05
CA SER A 9 -1.85 4.14 0.07
C SER A 9 -1.72 4.73 1.48
N ASP A 10 -2.81 4.77 2.25
CA ASP A 10 -2.79 5.22 3.65
C ASP A 10 -1.99 4.25 4.53
N SER A 11 -2.14 2.94 4.36
CA SER A 11 -1.36 1.92 5.09
C SER A 11 0.14 2.06 4.82
N VAL A 12 0.53 2.29 3.56
CA VAL A 12 1.94 2.51 3.19
C VAL A 12 2.48 3.78 3.85
N ARG A 13 1.71 4.88 3.84
CA ARG A 13 2.10 6.13 4.51
C ARG A 13 2.25 5.94 6.01
N LEU A 14 1.29 5.26 6.65
CA LEU A 14 1.30 4.97 8.07
C LEU A 14 2.49 4.09 8.45
N TYR A 15 2.75 3.03 7.69
CA TYR A 15 3.89 2.15 7.91
C TYR A 15 5.22 2.92 7.81
N ALA A 16 5.39 3.72 6.76
CA ALA A 16 6.59 4.54 6.58
C ALA A 16 6.78 5.53 7.74
N PHE A 17 5.69 6.16 8.20
CA PHE A 17 5.71 7.07 9.35
C PHE A 17 6.12 6.35 10.65
N THR A 18 5.46 5.23 10.98
CA THR A 18 5.73 4.44 12.18
C THR A 18 7.17 3.94 12.24
N HIS A 19 7.74 3.56 11.09
CA HIS A 19 9.12 3.08 10.99
C HIS A 19 10.14 4.22 10.77
N ARG A 20 9.72 5.50 10.83
CA ARG A 20 10.55 6.68 10.54
C ARG A 20 11.31 6.57 9.20
N LYS A 21 10.72 5.91 8.22
CA LYS A 21 11.29 5.73 6.88
C LYS A 21 10.79 6.83 5.95
N SER A 22 11.71 7.39 5.17
CA SER A 22 11.30 8.24 4.04
C SER A 22 10.65 7.39 2.95
N LEU A 23 9.76 8.00 2.15
CA LEU A 23 9.17 7.32 0.99
C LEU A 23 10.24 6.79 0.01
N SER A 24 11.39 7.46 -0.09
CA SER A 24 12.50 6.99 -0.94
C SER A 24 13.15 5.71 -0.38
N ALA A 25 13.31 5.62 0.94
CA ALA A 25 13.84 4.43 1.60
C ALA A 25 12.85 3.27 1.49
N PHE A 26 11.56 3.53 1.75
CA PHE A 26 10.51 2.53 1.57
C PHE A 26 10.43 2.02 0.13
N ALA A 27 10.48 2.91 -0.87
CA ALA A 27 10.49 2.52 -2.28
C ALA A 27 11.66 1.58 -2.60
N ARG A 28 12.85 1.87 -2.06
CA ARG A 28 14.04 1.02 -2.21
C ARG A 28 13.84 -0.35 -1.56
N ASP A 29 13.30 -0.41 -0.34
CA ASP A 29 13.03 -1.66 0.36
C ASP A 29 11.98 -2.51 -0.38
N PHE A 30 10.99 -1.87 -0.99
CA PHE A 30 9.95 -2.51 -1.80
C PHE A 30 10.41 -2.85 -3.23
N GLY A 31 11.62 -2.45 -3.63
CA GLY A 31 12.17 -2.75 -4.96
C GLY A 31 11.59 -1.91 -6.11
N ILE A 32 11.00 -0.74 -5.83
CA ILE A 32 10.48 0.18 -6.86
C ILE A 32 11.09 1.57 -6.78
N ASN A 33 10.94 2.36 -7.85
CA ASN A 33 11.37 3.75 -7.84
C ASN A 33 10.42 4.63 -7.02
N ARG A 34 10.98 5.67 -6.38
CA ARG A 34 10.20 6.68 -5.62
C ARG A 34 9.06 7.28 -6.45
N SER A 35 9.33 7.61 -7.72
CA SER A 35 8.31 8.20 -8.61
C SER A 35 7.15 7.24 -8.86
N THR A 36 7.43 5.94 -8.99
CA THR A 36 6.41 4.88 -9.13
C THR A 36 5.59 4.76 -7.86
N LEU A 37 6.25 4.72 -6.70
CA LEU A 37 5.59 4.68 -5.40
C LEU A 37 4.67 5.91 -5.20
N GLN A 38 5.16 7.10 -5.53
CA GLN A 38 4.38 8.33 -5.41
C GLN A 38 3.18 8.33 -6.35
N ALA A 39 3.33 7.87 -7.60
CA ALA A 39 2.21 7.73 -8.53
C ALA A 39 1.14 6.77 -8.01
N LYS A 40 1.55 5.69 -7.33
CA LYS A 40 0.63 4.74 -6.69
C LYS A 40 -0.09 5.34 -5.49
N ILE A 41 0.66 5.97 -4.59
CA ILE A 41 0.13 6.65 -3.41
C ILE A 41 -0.82 7.81 -3.76
N SER A 42 -0.60 8.48 -4.89
CA SER A 42 -1.48 9.54 -5.40
C SER A 42 -2.69 9.01 -6.18
N GLY A 43 -2.85 7.68 -6.30
CA GLY A 43 -3.95 7.06 -7.03
C GLY A 43 -3.85 7.14 -8.56
N LYS A 44 -2.75 7.71 -9.10
CA LYS A 44 -2.50 7.78 -10.54
C LYS A 44 -2.28 6.40 -11.15
N ASN A 45 -1.61 5.52 -10.39
CA ASN A 45 -1.44 4.11 -10.74
C ASN A 45 -2.10 3.25 -9.66
N PRO A 46 -2.99 2.31 -10.00
CA PRO A 46 -3.55 1.42 -9.01
C PRO A 46 -2.49 0.47 -8.43
N TRP A 47 -2.73 0.02 -7.20
CA TRP A 47 -2.04 -1.10 -6.60
C TRP A 47 -2.59 -2.41 -7.17
N THR A 48 -1.70 -3.31 -7.56
CA THR A 48 -2.08 -4.66 -7.98
C THR A 48 -2.25 -5.56 -6.76
N LEU A 49 -2.96 -6.67 -6.94
CA LEU A 49 -3.14 -7.69 -5.90
C LEU A 49 -1.79 -8.26 -5.42
N SER A 50 -0.86 -8.53 -6.33
CA SER A 50 0.48 -9.02 -5.98
C SER A 50 1.23 -8.01 -5.11
N GLU A 51 1.17 -6.72 -5.46
CA GLU A 51 1.85 -5.69 -4.67
C GLU A 51 1.22 -5.53 -3.28
N ALA A 52 -0.12 -5.65 -3.17
CA ALA A 52 -0.79 -5.63 -1.87
C ALA A 52 -0.35 -6.81 -0.98
N ASP A 53 -0.20 -8.01 -1.55
CA ASP A 53 0.30 -9.21 -0.85
C ASP A 53 1.77 -9.03 -0.42
N ASP A 54 2.63 -8.50 -1.31
CA ASP A 54 4.03 -8.24 -0.98
C ASP A 54 4.18 -7.18 0.12
N LEU A 55 3.34 -6.13 0.11
CA LEU A 55 3.27 -5.13 1.18
C LEU A 55 2.85 -5.78 2.51
N ALA A 56 1.84 -6.65 2.50
CA ALA A 56 1.42 -7.39 3.69
C ALA A 56 2.55 -8.27 4.24
N ARG A 57 3.34 -8.92 3.38
CA ARG A 57 4.54 -9.69 3.78
C ARG A 57 5.64 -8.82 4.40
N MET A 58 5.74 -7.55 4.00
CA MET A 58 6.64 -6.58 4.64
C MET A 58 6.14 -6.06 6.00
N GLY A 59 4.94 -6.48 6.42
CA GLY A 59 4.29 -6.03 7.65
C GLY A 59 3.53 -4.71 7.50
N VAL A 60 3.22 -4.29 6.27
CA VAL A 60 2.25 -3.21 6.04
C VAL A 60 0.86 -3.75 6.34
N ASP A 61 0.09 -3.03 7.15
CA ASP A 61 -1.27 -3.43 7.50
C ASP A 61 -2.23 -3.17 6.32
N VAL A 62 -2.24 -4.11 5.37
CA VAL A 62 -3.10 -4.08 4.19
C VAL A 62 -4.28 -5.02 4.45
N PRO A 63 -5.53 -4.56 4.30
CA PRO A 63 -6.70 -5.35 4.62
C PRO A 63 -6.75 -6.52 3.64
N ALA A 64 -6.96 -7.72 4.18
CA ALA A 64 -7.16 -8.90 3.36
C ALA A 64 -8.29 -8.60 2.36
N LEU A 65 -7.98 -8.64 1.07
CA LEU A 65 -8.94 -8.28 0.02
C LEU A 65 -10.12 -9.27 -0.05
N GLY A 66 -9.98 -10.44 0.59
CA GLY A 66 -11.09 -11.37 0.87
C GLY A 66 -12.09 -10.89 1.93
N SER A 67 -11.76 -9.89 2.74
CA SER A 67 -12.67 -9.31 3.75
C SER A 67 -13.49 -8.13 3.25
N LEU A 68 -13.15 -7.54 2.09
CA LEU A 68 -13.91 -6.42 1.51
C LEU A 68 -15.02 -6.88 0.55
N ASP A 69 -14.98 -8.13 0.07
CA ASP A 69 -16.05 -8.76 -0.72
C ASP A 69 -17.15 -9.38 0.17
N GLY A 70 -16.87 -9.55 1.47
CA GLY A 70 -17.75 -10.25 2.43
C GLY A 70 -18.49 -9.38 3.45
N ALA A 71 -18.38 -8.05 3.41
CA ALA A 71 -19.15 -7.17 4.31
C ALA A 71 -20.59 -6.96 3.81
N LYS A 72 -21.31 -8.06 3.61
CA LYS A 72 -22.78 -8.12 3.64
C LYS A 72 -23.15 -9.10 4.75
N CYS A 73 -23.47 -8.56 5.93
CA CYS A 73 -24.51 -9.05 6.84
C CYS A 73 -24.75 -7.97 7.89
#